data_AF-P78721-F1
#
_entry.id   AF-P78721-F1
#
_cell.length_a   1.000
_cell.length_b   1.000
_cell.length_c   1.000
_cell.angle_alpha   90.00
_cell.angle_beta   90.00
_cell.angle_gamma   90.00
#
_symmetry.space_group_name_H-M   'P 1'
#
loop_
_entity.id
_entity.type
_entity.pdbx_description
1 polymer ?
#
loop_
_entity_poly.entity_id
_entity_poly.type
_entity_poly.pdbx_seq_one_letter_code
_entity_poly.pdbx_strand_id
1 'polypeptide(L)'
;MKFSALISTLFAAGAMASRCHPSYPCCNGCNVEYTDTEGNWGVENFDWCFIDESRCNPGYCKFEALGYSCCKGCEVVYSDEDGNWGVENQQWCGIRDNCTPNVPATSARTTTRTTTTTRTTTVNSLPTSDNFFENELYSNYKFQGEVDQSIQRLSGSLQEKAKKVKYVPTAAWLAWSGATNEVARYLNEAGSKTVVFVLYMIPTRDCNAGGSNGGADNLSTYQGYVNSIYNTINQYPNSRIVMIIEPDTIGNLVTANNANCRNVHDMHKQALSYAISKFGTQKNVRVYLDAAHGGWLNSSADRTAEVIAEILRNAGNGKIRGISTNVSNYQPVYSEYQYHQNLNRALESRGVRGMKFIVDTSRNGRNPSSATWCNLKGAGLGARPQANPDPNMPLLDAYVWIKTPGESDSASSADPVCRNSDSLQGAPAAGSWFHDYFVMLLENANPPF
;
A
#
# COMPACT_ATOMS: atom_id res chain seq x y z
N MET A 1 -74.63 14.79 -34.55
CA MET A 1 -74.92 16.07 -33.86
C MET A 1 -73.57 16.60 -33.38
N LYS A 2 -73.03 17.66 -34.00
CA LYS A 2 -73.01 19.05 -33.49
C LYS A 2 -72.25 19.16 -32.15
N PHE A 3 -71.29 20.03 -31.87
CA PHE A 3 -70.61 21.17 -32.52
C PHE A 3 -69.46 21.57 -31.54
N SER A 4 -68.34 22.13 -32.04
CA SER A 4 -67.53 23.27 -31.50
C SER A 4 -67.13 23.36 -30.01
N ALA A 5 -66.03 24.00 -29.58
CA ALA A 5 -65.03 24.87 -30.18
C ALA A 5 -63.81 25.01 -29.23
N LEU A 6 -62.72 25.55 -29.79
CA LEU A 6 -61.54 26.10 -29.12
C LEU A 6 -61.87 26.92 -27.87
N ILE A 7 -60.93 26.96 -26.91
CA ILE A 7 -60.38 28.22 -26.36
C ILE A 7 -58.93 27.97 -25.90
N SER A 8 -58.04 28.72 -26.53
CA SER A 8 -56.68 28.98 -26.10
C SER A 8 -56.72 29.91 -24.89
N THR A 9 -56.06 29.54 -23.80
CA THR A 9 -55.67 30.50 -22.75
C THR A 9 -54.21 30.27 -22.39
N LEU A 10 -53.37 31.15 -22.95
CA LEU A 10 -52.11 31.55 -22.35
C LEU A 10 -52.41 32.10 -20.95
N PHE A 11 -51.82 31.52 -19.92
CA PHE A 11 -51.51 32.25 -18.68
C PHE A 11 -50.00 32.17 -18.48
N ALA A 12 -49.36 33.31 -18.63
CA ALA A 12 -47.99 33.52 -18.21
C ALA A 12 -47.95 33.88 -16.73
N ALA A 13 -46.87 33.42 -16.10
CA ALA A 13 -46.27 33.87 -14.84
C ALA A 13 -46.98 33.52 -13.52
N GLY A 14 -46.36 32.58 -12.82
CA GLY A 14 -46.51 32.37 -11.38
C GLY A 14 -45.43 31.41 -10.89
N ALA A 15 -44.22 31.93 -10.62
CA ALA A 15 -43.19 31.16 -9.95
C ALA A 15 -43.72 30.67 -8.59
N MET A 16 -43.76 29.36 -8.41
CA MET A 16 -43.89 28.69 -7.11
C MET A 16 -42.98 27.45 -7.14
N ALA A 17 -42.12 27.37 -6.14
CA ALA A 17 -41.05 26.39 -6.00
C ALA A 17 -41.53 24.95 -5.78
N SER A 18 -40.62 24.00 -6.07
CA SER A 18 -40.66 22.56 -5.77
C SER A 18 -41.69 21.74 -6.54
N ARG A 19 -41.24 20.72 -7.29
CA ARG A 19 -41.81 19.36 -7.27
C ARG A 19 -41.10 18.38 -8.23
N CYS A 20 -40.88 17.18 -7.70
CA CYS A 20 -40.50 15.95 -8.39
C CYS A 20 -41.41 15.61 -9.58
N HIS A 21 -40.93 14.74 -10.48
CA HIS A 21 -41.70 14.26 -11.61
C HIS A 21 -43.02 13.56 -11.16
N PRO A 22 -44.16 13.76 -11.86
CA PRO A 22 -45.46 13.24 -11.41
C PRO A 22 -45.56 11.71 -11.37
N SER A 23 -44.79 11.03 -12.24
CA SER A 23 -44.88 9.57 -12.46
C SER A 23 -43.73 8.78 -11.84
N TYR A 24 -42.73 9.45 -11.26
CA TYR A 24 -41.53 8.80 -10.71
C TYR A 24 -41.18 9.42 -9.34
N PRO A 25 -40.67 8.62 -8.39
CA PRO A 25 -40.27 9.12 -7.08
C PRO A 25 -39.15 10.17 -7.21
N CYS A 26 -39.06 11.08 -6.24
CA CYS A 26 -37.91 11.97 -6.14
C CYS A 26 -36.68 11.19 -5.68
N CYS A 27 -35.52 11.48 -6.26
CA CYS A 27 -34.27 11.00 -5.69
C CYS A 27 -34.02 11.64 -4.32
N ASN A 28 -33.45 10.86 -3.40
CA ASN A 28 -32.91 11.34 -2.14
C ASN A 28 -31.48 11.89 -2.31
N GLY A 29 -30.76 11.44 -3.34
CA GLY A 29 -29.45 11.93 -3.77
C GLY A 29 -29.51 12.79 -5.05
N CYS A 30 -28.36 13.33 -5.43
CA CYS A 30 -28.21 14.25 -6.57
C CYS A 30 -27.34 13.67 -7.72
N ASN A 31 -27.04 12.37 -7.71
CA ASN A 31 -26.24 11.72 -8.76
C ASN A 31 -27.07 11.55 -10.03
N VAL A 32 -26.65 12.21 -11.12
CA VAL A 32 -27.32 12.15 -12.43
C VAL A 32 -26.80 10.95 -13.22
N GLU A 33 -27.68 9.99 -13.47
CA GLU A 33 -27.43 8.83 -14.33
C GLU A 33 -27.86 9.11 -15.78
N TYR A 34 -28.86 9.98 -15.96
CA TYR A 34 -29.44 10.29 -17.27
C TYR A 34 -30.10 11.68 -17.31
N THR A 35 -30.09 12.34 -18.47
CA THR A 35 -30.70 13.66 -18.67
C THR A 35 -31.51 13.69 -19.96
N ASP A 36 -32.72 14.23 -19.90
CA ASP A 36 -33.58 14.43 -21.06
C ASP A 36 -34.27 15.81 -21.06
N THR A 37 -35.32 15.96 -21.86
CA THR A 37 -36.08 17.22 -21.96
C THR A 37 -36.95 17.51 -20.75
N GLU A 38 -37.19 16.52 -19.89
CA GLU A 38 -37.98 16.67 -18.67
C GLU A 38 -37.08 17.02 -17.47
N GLY A 39 -35.86 16.50 -17.43
CA GLY A 39 -34.83 16.94 -16.48
C GLY A 39 -33.74 15.89 -16.21
N ASN A 40 -33.21 15.92 -14.99
CA ASN A 40 -32.14 15.03 -14.52
C ASN A 40 -32.71 13.83 -13.75
N TRP A 41 -32.18 12.65 -14.02
CA TRP A 41 -32.66 11.36 -13.51
C TRP A 41 -31.54 10.62 -12.79
N GLY A 42 -31.89 9.95 -11.70
CA GLY A 42 -31.00 9.08 -10.92
C GLY A 42 -31.60 7.70 -10.75
N VAL A 43 -30.80 6.78 -10.18
CA VAL A 43 -31.24 5.43 -9.84
C VAL A 43 -31.01 5.18 -8.35
N GLU A 44 -32.08 4.84 -7.61
CA GLU A 44 -32.03 4.50 -6.20
C GLU A 44 -32.77 3.18 -5.96
N ASN A 45 -32.16 2.26 -5.18
CA ASN A 45 -32.72 0.93 -4.93
C ASN A 45 -33.10 0.16 -6.22
N PHE A 46 -32.33 0.36 -7.30
CA PHE A 46 -32.56 -0.20 -8.64
C PHE A 46 -33.77 0.35 -9.40
N ASP A 47 -34.42 1.42 -8.92
CA ASP A 47 -35.53 2.10 -9.59
C ASP A 47 -35.16 3.53 -10.03
N TRP A 48 -35.76 3.99 -11.13
CA TRP A 48 -35.58 5.36 -11.63
C TRP A 48 -36.28 6.37 -10.74
N CYS A 49 -35.56 7.44 -10.42
CA CYS A 49 -36.07 8.58 -9.68
C CYS A 49 -35.71 9.89 -10.40
N PHE A 50 -36.53 10.92 -10.18
CA PHE A 50 -36.31 12.25 -10.77
C PHE A 50 -35.61 13.17 -9.77
N ILE A 51 -34.58 13.87 -10.22
CA ILE A 51 -33.73 14.71 -9.36
C ILE A 51 -34.34 16.11 -9.27
N ASP A 52 -34.76 16.48 -8.06
CA ASP A 52 -35.21 17.84 -7.77
C ASP A 52 -34.00 18.75 -7.55
N GLU A 53 -33.62 19.51 -8.58
CA GLU A 53 -32.49 20.45 -8.54
C GLU A 53 -32.62 21.50 -7.42
N SER A 54 -33.84 21.79 -6.95
CA SER A 54 -34.05 22.71 -5.83
C SER A 54 -33.69 22.11 -4.45
N ARG A 55 -33.64 20.78 -4.34
CA ARG A 55 -33.10 20.06 -3.17
C ARG A 55 -31.59 19.89 -3.27
N CYS A 56 -31.05 19.93 -4.48
CA CYS A 56 -29.62 19.90 -4.75
C CYS A 56 -29.01 21.32 -4.66
N ASN A 57 -29.10 21.92 -3.47
CA ASN A 57 -28.49 23.23 -3.20
C ASN A 57 -26.94 23.11 -3.20
N PRO A 58 -26.18 24.15 -3.62
CA PRO A 58 -24.75 24.09 -3.94
C PRO A 58 -23.86 24.06 -2.69
N GLY A 59 -23.95 22.97 -1.94
CA GLY A 59 -23.24 22.77 -0.68
C GLY A 59 -23.50 21.42 -0.02
N TYR A 60 -24.39 20.59 -0.56
CA TYR A 60 -24.61 19.24 -0.03
C TYR A 60 -23.35 18.40 -0.18
N CYS A 61 -22.97 17.73 0.91
CA CYS A 61 -21.77 16.96 1.00
C CYS A 61 -22.10 15.63 1.67
N LYS A 62 -22.35 14.63 0.83
CA LYS A 62 -22.73 13.27 1.21
C LYS A 62 -21.76 12.59 2.19
N PHE A 63 -20.53 13.09 2.26
CA PHE A 63 -19.46 12.52 3.08
C PHE A 63 -19.58 12.84 4.58
N GLU A 64 -20.37 13.84 4.98
CA GLU A 64 -20.66 14.10 6.40
C GLU A 64 -21.40 12.93 7.06
N ALA A 65 -22.29 12.26 6.30
CA ALA A 65 -22.98 11.05 6.75
C ALA A 65 -22.03 9.85 6.93
N LEU A 66 -20.87 9.88 6.28
CA LEU A 66 -19.79 8.89 6.41
C LEU A 66 -18.76 9.28 7.49
N GLY A 67 -18.98 10.40 8.20
CA GLY A 67 -18.10 10.89 9.25
C GLY A 67 -16.93 11.76 8.78
N TYR A 68 -16.95 12.22 7.52
CA TYR A 68 -15.89 13.05 6.94
C TYR A 68 -16.37 14.46 6.65
N SER A 69 -15.49 15.45 6.89
CA SER A 69 -15.77 16.84 6.50
C SER A 69 -15.70 17.01 4.99
N CYS A 70 -16.23 18.12 4.48
CA CYS A 70 -16.19 18.43 3.05
C CYS A 70 -14.97 19.26 2.72
N CYS A 71 -14.30 18.96 1.61
CA CYS A 71 -13.16 19.75 1.17
C CYS A 71 -13.60 21.17 0.82
N LYS A 72 -12.79 22.17 1.14
CA LYS A 72 -12.96 23.55 0.67
C LYS A 72 -12.48 23.70 -0.78
N GLY A 73 -11.46 22.95 -1.17
CA GLY A 73 -10.93 22.83 -2.52
C GLY A 73 -11.57 21.71 -3.32
N CYS A 74 -11.25 21.69 -4.62
CA CYS A 74 -11.80 20.75 -5.61
C CYS A 74 -10.75 19.75 -6.12
N GLU A 75 -9.61 19.65 -5.45
CA GLU A 75 -8.54 18.75 -5.82
C GLU A 75 -8.91 17.32 -5.40
N VAL A 76 -9.21 16.50 -6.40
CA VAL A 76 -9.48 15.07 -6.19
C VAL A 76 -8.16 14.33 -6.10
N VAL A 77 -7.89 13.72 -4.95
CA VAL A 77 -6.69 12.90 -4.71
C VAL A 77 -7.00 11.40 -4.67
N TYR A 78 -8.28 11.04 -4.54
CA TYR A 78 -8.77 9.66 -4.54
C TYR A 78 -10.24 9.59 -4.95
N SER A 79 -10.67 8.50 -5.57
CA SER A 79 -12.07 8.27 -5.96
C SER A 79 -12.45 6.81 -5.70
N ASP A 80 -13.63 6.59 -5.14
CA ASP A 80 -14.22 5.27 -4.89
C ASP A 80 -15.75 5.27 -5.16
N GLU A 81 -16.45 4.23 -4.70
CA GLU A 81 -17.92 4.10 -4.85
C GLU A 81 -18.70 5.16 -4.06
N ASP A 82 -18.11 5.73 -3.00
CA ASP A 82 -18.73 6.78 -2.18
C ASP A 82 -18.57 8.17 -2.84
N GLY A 83 -17.46 8.39 -3.56
CA GLY A 83 -17.28 9.49 -4.50
C GLY A 83 -15.84 10.01 -4.61
N ASN A 84 -15.69 11.31 -4.88
CA ASN A 84 -14.39 11.95 -5.00
C ASN A 84 -13.92 12.48 -3.63
N TRP A 85 -12.64 12.31 -3.33
CA TRP A 85 -12.03 12.65 -2.06
C TRP A 85 -10.83 13.57 -2.24
N GLY A 86 -10.65 14.48 -1.29
CA GLY A 86 -9.51 15.38 -1.16
C GLY A 86 -8.87 15.23 0.21
N VAL A 87 -7.73 15.89 0.40
CA VAL A 87 -7.06 15.97 1.69
C VAL A 87 -6.79 17.42 2.02
N GLU A 88 -7.31 17.87 3.16
CA GLU A 88 -7.08 19.22 3.69
C GLU A 88 -6.65 19.15 5.15
N ASN A 89 -5.60 19.89 5.51
CA ASN A 89 -5.03 19.87 6.87
C ASN A 89 -4.71 18.46 7.39
N GLN A 90 -4.23 17.57 6.51
CA GLN A 90 -3.92 16.16 6.81
C GLN A 90 -5.16 15.31 7.21
N GLN A 91 -6.36 15.76 6.90
CA GLN A 91 -7.60 15.02 7.10
C GLN A 91 -8.29 14.75 5.76
N TRP A 92 -8.83 13.54 5.63
CA TRP A 92 -9.66 13.19 4.48
C TRP A 92 -10.95 13.99 4.49
N CYS A 93 -11.30 14.50 3.32
CA CYS A 93 -12.52 15.22 3.11
C CYS A 93 -13.19 14.80 1.80
N GLY A 94 -14.52 14.90 1.77
CA GLY A 94 -15.30 14.64 0.58
C GLY A 94 -15.29 15.83 -0.38
N ILE A 95 -15.00 15.59 -1.66
CA ILE A 95 -15.09 16.61 -2.71
C ILE A 95 -16.56 16.77 -3.10
N ARG A 96 -17.03 18.02 -3.09
CA ARG A 96 -18.42 18.33 -3.46
C ARG A 96 -18.66 17.99 -4.93
N ASP A 97 -19.84 17.46 -5.26
CA ASP A 97 -20.16 16.95 -6.61
C ASP A 97 -20.04 18.03 -7.72
N ASN A 98 -20.08 19.32 -7.35
CA ASN A 98 -20.06 20.47 -8.26
C ASN A 98 -18.74 21.27 -8.15
N CYS A 99 -17.73 20.73 -7.48
CA CYS A 99 -16.50 21.45 -7.20
C CYS A 99 -15.70 21.66 -8.50
N THR A 100 -15.66 22.88 -9.01
CA THR A 100 -14.88 23.24 -10.19
C THR A 100 -13.53 23.81 -9.76
N PRO A 101 -12.41 23.29 -10.28
CA PRO A 101 -11.12 23.91 -10.02
C PRO A 101 -11.13 25.33 -10.61
N ASN A 102 -10.86 26.33 -9.77
CA ASN A 102 -10.66 27.71 -10.22
C ASN A 102 -9.40 27.75 -11.11
N VAL A 103 -9.58 27.60 -12.42
CA VAL A 103 -8.53 27.79 -13.42
C VAL A 103 -8.79 29.12 -14.14
N PRO A 104 -7.87 30.09 -14.11
CA PRO A 104 -7.95 31.28 -14.97
C PRO A 104 -7.94 30.85 -16.44
N ALA A 105 -8.87 31.41 -17.22
CA ALA A 105 -9.10 31.05 -18.61
C ALA A 105 -7.84 31.23 -19.48
N THR A 106 -7.40 30.14 -20.13
CA THR A 106 -6.62 30.23 -21.37
C THR A 106 -7.16 29.25 -22.41
N SER A 107 -7.39 29.78 -23.60
CA SER A 107 -8.10 29.21 -24.74
C SER A 107 -7.56 27.85 -25.21
N ALA A 108 -8.42 26.84 -25.25
CA ALA A 108 -8.15 25.56 -25.90
C ALA A 108 -8.69 25.56 -27.34
N ARG A 109 -7.80 25.26 -28.29
CA ARG A 109 -8.11 25.09 -29.72
C ARG A 109 -8.52 23.64 -29.98
N THR A 110 -9.73 23.44 -30.49
CA THR A 110 -10.30 22.13 -30.84
C THR A 110 -9.62 21.55 -32.08
N THR A 111 -9.16 20.30 -32.01
CA THR A 111 -8.87 19.48 -33.19
C THR A 111 -9.55 18.13 -33.03
N THR A 112 -10.48 17.84 -33.94
CA THR A 112 -11.26 16.61 -34.04
C THR A 112 -10.36 15.47 -34.51
N ARG A 113 -10.40 14.31 -33.84
CA ARG A 113 -9.67 13.11 -34.26
C ARG A 113 -10.64 11.95 -34.51
N THR A 114 -10.64 11.46 -35.74
CA THR A 114 -11.41 10.33 -36.25
C THR A 114 -10.84 9.01 -35.72
N THR A 115 -11.72 8.13 -35.23
CA THR A 115 -11.37 6.81 -34.68
C THR A 115 -11.28 5.78 -35.81
N THR A 116 -10.09 5.21 -36.04
CA THR A 116 -9.91 4.02 -36.89
C THR A 116 -9.56 2.84 -36.00
N THR A 117 -10.44 1.84 -35.96
CA THR A 117 -10.29 0.60 -35.22
C THR A 117 -9.18 -0.25 -35.84
N THR A 118 -8.05 -0.40 -35.14
CA THR A 118 -6.99 -1.35 -35.54
C THR A 118 -6.88 -2.45 -34.51
N ARG A 119 -6.92 -3.69 -35.01
CA ARG A 119 -6.84 -4.96 -34.30
C ARG A 119 -5.51 -5.05 -33.54
N THR A 120 -5.55 -5.12 -32.21
CA THR A 120 -4.35 -5.17 -31.36
C THR A 120 -3.65 -6.52 -31.48
N THR A 121 -2.52 -6.55 -32.16
CA THR A 121 -1.45 -7.52 -31.91
C THR A 121 -0.76 -7.15 -30.59
N THR A 122 -0.57 -8.13 -29.71
CA THR A 122 0.11 -7.99 -28.42
C THR A 122 1.57 -7.60 -28.63
N VAL A 123 1.86 -6.30 -28.56
CA VAL A 123 3.23 -5.77 -28.52
C VAL A 123 3.74 -5.87 -27.08
N ASN A 124 4.85 -6.58 -26.89
CA ASN A 124 5.66 -6.56 -25.68
C ASN A 124 6.06 -5.12 -25.33
N SER A 125 5.32 -4.46 -24.44
CA SER A 125 5.74 -3.17 -23.89
C SER A 125 6.62 -3.40 -22.67
N LEU A 126 7.89 -3.03 -22.81
CA LEU A 126 8.80 -2.89 -21.67
C LEU A 126 8.17 -1.96 -20.60
N PRO A 127 8.41 -2.18 -19.30
CA PRO A 127 7.95 -1.27 -18.26
C PRO A 127 8.43 0.16 -18.55
N THR A 128 7.51 1.11 -18.58
CA THR A 128 7.82 2.52 -18.82
C THR A 128 8.38 3.23 -17.59
N SER A 129 8.22 2.64 -16.39
CA SER A 129 8.66 3.18 -15.11
C SER A 129 9.55 2.21 -14.34
N ASP A 130 10.55 2.78 -13.66
CA ASP A 130 11.37 2.07 -12.67
C ASP A 130 10.69 1.94 -11.31
N ASN A 131 9.61 2.70 -11.06
CA ASN A 131 8.76 2.52 -9.89
C ASN A 131 7.67 1.48 -10.22
N PHE A 132 7.93 0.22 -9.88
CA PHE A 132 6.97 -0.86 -10.15
C PHE A 132 5.68 -0.78 -9.34
N PHE A 133 5.61 0.10 -8.32
CA PHE A 133 4.37 0.31 -7.57
C PHE A 133 3.34 1.16 -8.33
N GLU A 134 3.74 1.85 -9.41
CA GLU A 134 2.81 2.58 -10.29
C GLU A 134 1.92 1.63 -11.12
N ASN A 135 2.28 0.34 -11.18
CA ASN A 135 1.46 -0.71 -11.76
C ASN A 135 0.52 -1.30 -10.71
N GLU A 136 -0.58 -1.91 -11.14
CA GLU A 136 -1.51 -2.60 -10.24
C GLU A 136 -0.77 -3.65 -9.39
N LEU A 137 -1.00 -3.65 -8.09
CA LEU A 137 -0.33 -4.55 -7.14
C LEU A 137 -1.07 -5.88 -7.02
N TYR A 138 -0.32 -6.96 -6.86
CA TYR A 138 -0.88 -8.29 -6.67
C TYR A 138 -1.35 -8.50 -5.23
N SER A 139 -2.64 -8.81 -5.05
CA SER A 139 -3.19 -9.35 -3.80
C SER A 139 -3.09 -10.88 -3.82
N ASN A 140 -2.30 -11.45 -2.92
CA ASN A 140 -1.94 -12.86 -2.94
C ASN A 140 -2.93 -13.76 -2.17
N TYR A 141 -3.05 -15.01 -2.61
CA TYR A 141 -3.99 -15.99 -2.03
C TYR A 141 -3.74 -16.30 -0.54
N LYS A 142 -2.48 -16.23 -0.07
CA LYS A 142 -2.13 -16.59 1.32
C LYS A 142 -2.76 -15.60 2.29
N PHE A 143 -2.56 -14.30 2.04
CA PHE A 143 -3.17 -13.26 2.85
C PHE A 143 -4.70 -13.25 2.73
N GLN A 144 -5.24 -13.45 1.52
CA GLN A 144 -6.70 -13.57 1.34
C GLN A 144 -7.28 -14.70 2.20
N GLY A 145 -6.64 -15.86 2.23
CA GLY A 145 -7.05 -17.01 3.04
C GLY A 145 -6.89 -16.79 4.55
N GLU A 146 -5.92 -15.99 4.98
CA GLU A 146 -5.74 -15.57 6.36
C GLU A 146 -6.84 -14.61 6.83
N VAL A 147 -7.17 -13.61 6.01
CA VAL A 147 -8.28 -12.72 6.30
C VAL A 147 -9.61 -13.47 6.29
N ASP A 148 -9.79 -14.47 5.41
CA ASP A 148 -10.96 -15.34 5.42
C ASP A 148 -11.15 -16.07 6.76
N GLN A 149 -10.08 -16.55 7.41
CA GLN A 149 -10.16 -17.14 8.74
C GLN A 149 -10.73 -16.17 9.78
N SER A 150 -10.41 -14.87 9.67
CA SER A 150 -11.01 -13.83 10.51
C SER A 150 -12.44 -13.49 10.11
N ILE A 151 -12.76 -13.39 8.80
CA ILE A 151 -14.12 -13.10 8.32
C ILE A 151 -15.11 -14.14 8.83
N GLN A 152 -14.75 -15.42 8.85
CA GLN A 152 -15.61 -16.49 9.38
C GLN A 152 -15.89 -16.39 10.89
N ARG A 153 -15.05 -15.65 11.62
CA ARG A 153 -15.14 -15.46 13.08
C ARG A 153 -15.77 -14.13 13.48
N LEU A 154 -15.95 -13.22 12.51
CA LEU A 154 -16.48 -11.87 12.73
C LEU A 154 -17.94 -11.77 12.28
N SER A 155 -18.64 -10.77 12.81
CA SER A 155 -19.99 -10.39 12.39
C SER A 155 -20.15 -8.86 12.33
N GLY A 156 -21.20 -8.39 11.67
CA GLY A 156 -21.54 -6.96 11.62
C GLY A 156 -20.43 -6.10 10.99
N SER A 157 -20.23 -4.89 11.54
CA SER A 157 -19.32 -3.89 10.96
C SER A 157 -17.87 -4.36 10.82
N LEU A 158 -17.35 -5.12 11.79
CA LEU A 158 -15.98 -5.64 11.71
C LEU A 158 -15.81 -6.68 10.60
N GLN A 159 -16.83 -7.50 10.33
CA GLN A 159 -16.79 -8.45 9.23
C GLN A 159 -16.73 -7.73 7.87
N GLU A 160 -17.52 -6.67 7.69
CA GLU A 160 -17.51 -5.88 6.45
C GLU A 160 -16.17 -5.15 6.24
N LYS A 161 -15.59 -4.60 7.32
CA LYS A 161 -14.24 -4.02 7.25
C LYS A 161 -13.19 -5.08 6.89
N ALA A 162 -13.25 -6.27 7.46
CA ALA A 162 -12.32 -7.35 7.15
C ALA A 162 -12.42 -7.80 5.69
N LYS A 163 -13.62 -7.84 5.09
CA LYS A 163 -13.80 -8.11 3.66
C LYS A 163 -13.08 -7.11 2.76
N LYS A 164 -13.04 -5.82 3.14
CA LYS A 164 -12.27 -4.80 2.42
C LYS A 164 -10.76 -5.01 2.56
N VAL A 165 -10.29 -5.38 3.75
CA VAL A 165 -8.86 -5.67 4.01
C VAL A 165 -8.36 -6.84 3.17
N LYS A 166 -9.21 -7.85 2.92
CA LYS A 166 -8.86 -9.09 2.22
C LYS A 166 -8.09 -8.86 0.92
N TYR A 167 -8.46 -7.84 0.16
CA TYR A 167 -7.87 -7.56 -1.16
C TYR A 167 -6.81 -6.46 -1.14
N VAL A 168 -6.49 -5.90 0.02
CA VAL A 168 -5.36 -4.97 0.14
C VAL A 168 -4.05 -5.74 -0.15
N PRO A 169 -3.21 -5.26 -1.09
CA PRO A 169 -2.03 -6.00 -1.50
C PRO A 169 -0.97 -6.05 -0.39
N THR A 170 -0.48 -7.25 -0.10
CA THR A 170 0.57 -7.50 0.89
C THR A 170 1.74 -8.22 0.24
N ALA A 171 2.95 -7.98 0.76
CA ALA A 171 4.13 -8.69 0.29
C ALA A 171 4.09 -10.19 0.63
N ALA A 172 4.67 -11.01 -0.24
CA ALA A 172 4.84 -12.45 -0.02
C ALA A 172 6.22 -12.74 0.58
N TRP A 173 6.24 -13.32 1.78
CA TRP A 173 7.48 -13.61 2.51
C TRP A 173 8.12 -14.93 2.08
N LEU A 174 9.36 -14.86 1.59
CA LEU A 174 10.21 -16.01 1.34
C LEU A 174 11.10 -16.21 2.57
N ALA A 175 10.55 -16.87 3.60
CA ALA A 175 11.11 -16.89 4.95
C ALA A 175 11.49 -18.28 5.49
N TRP A 176 11.44 -19.31 4.64
CA TRP A 176 11.77 -20.69 5.01
C TRP A 176 12.25 -21.47 3.79
N SER A 177 12.98 -22.57 3.99
CA SER A 177 13.69 -23.29 2.92
C SER A 177 12.83 -23.71 1.73
N GLY A 178 11.56 -24.09 1.95
CA GLY A 178 10.63 -24.47 0.88
C GLY A 178 9.93 -23.32 0.18
N ALA A 179 10.12 -22.06 0.61
CA ALA A 179 9.55 -20.88 -0.05
C ALA A 179 10.04 -20.73 -1.50
N THR A 180 11.19 -21.32 -1.85
CA THR A 180 11.69 -21.39 -3.23
C THR A 180 10.66 -22.02 -4.19
N ASN A 181 9.87 -22.98 -3.70
CA ASN A 181 8.83 -23.67 -4.48
C ASN A 181 7.52 -22.85 -4.60
N GLU A 182 7.33 -21.82 -3.77
CA GLU A 182 6.13 -20.99 -3.79
C GLU A 182 6.19 -19.89 -4.87
N VAL A 183 7.41 -19.45 -5.24
CA VAL A 183 7.64 -18.32 -6.14
C VAL A 183 6.88 -18.45 -7.46
N ALA A 184 6.96 -19.62 -8.11
CA ALA A 184 6.32 -19.83 -9.40
C ALA A 184 4.78 -19.67 -9.33
N ARG A 185 4.16 -20.12 -8.24
CA ARG A 185 2.71 -20.00 -8.04
C ARG A 185 2.29 -18.53 -7.93
N TYR A 186 2.98 -17.74 -7.11
CA TYR A 186 2.69 -16.30 -7.00
C TYR A 186 2.83 -15.59 -8.35
N LEU A 187 3.88 -15.90 -9.12
CA LEU A 187 4.10 -15.29 -10.43
C LEU A 187 3.04 -15.72 -11.47
N ASN A 188 2.60 -16.98 -11.42
CA ASN A 188 1.50 -17.48 -12.28
C ASN A 188 0.17 -16.76 -11.98
N GLU A 189 -0.19 -16.61 -10.70
CA GLU A 189 -1.47 -16.01 -10.29
C GLU A 189 -1.48 -14.48 -10.46
N ALA A 190 -0.33 -13.82 -10.38
CA ALA A 190 -0.22 -12.36 -10.50
C ALA A 190 -0.41 -11.83 -11.93
N GLY A 191 -0.05 -12.63 -12.95
CA GLY A 191 -0.02 -12.17 -14.33
C GLY A 191 0.90 -10.96 -14.52
N SER A 192 0.34 -9.82 -14.95
CA SER A 192 1.07 -8.56 -15.14
C SER A 192 1.11 -7.65 -13.91
N LYS A 193 0.41 -8.01 -12.82
CA LYS A 193 0.42 -7.22 -11.57
C LYS A 193 1.81 -7.26 -10.94
N THR A 194 2.15 -6.21 -10.20
CA THR A 194 3.43 -6.15 -9.48
C THR A 194 3.39 -7.07 -8.27
N VAL A 195 4.32 -8.02 -8.24
CA VAL A 195 4.53 -8.93 -7.11
C VAL A 195 5.60 -8.35 -6.19
N VAL A 196 5.32 -8.28 -4.89
CA VAL A 196 6.29 -7.84 -3.87
C VAL A 196 6.72 -9.06 -3.08
N PHE A 197 8.00 -9.41 -3.17
CA PHE A 197 8.61 -10.45 -2.35
C PHE A 197 9.46 -9.85 -1.24
N VAL A 198 9.49 -10.53 -0.09
CA VAL A 198 10.48 -10.30 0.97
C VAL A 198 11.39 -11.50 1.03
N LEU A 199 12.65 -11.34 0.63
CA LEU A 199 13.68 -12.34 0.84
C LEU A 199 14.13 -12.27 2.30
N TYR A 200 13.82 -13.30 3.09
CA TYR A 200 14.12 -13.35 4.52
C TYR A 200 14.70 -14.71 4.91
N MET A 201 15.79 -15.11 4.24
CA MET A 201 16.39 -16.45 4.37
C MET A 201 17.82 -16.41 4.90
N ILE A 202 18.29 -15.25 5.39
CA ILE A 202 19.68 -15.06 5.81
C ILE A 202 20.13 -16.09 6.85
N PRO A 203 21.38 -16.56 6.79
CA PRO A 203 21.91 -17.45 7.82
C PRO A 203 21.89 -16.80 9.20
N THR A 204 21.56 -17.56 10.25
CA THR A 204 21.61 -17.09 11.66
C THR A 204 21.04 -15.67 11.84
N ARG A 205 19.76 -15.54 11.50
CA ARG A 205 18.99 -14.28 11.41
C ARG A 205 19.11 -13.36 12.63
N ASP A 206 19.20 -13.95 13.83
CA ASP A 206 19.57 -13.23 15.04
C ASP A 206 20.80 -13.89 15.66
N CYS A 207 21.92 -13.16 15.66
CA CYS A 207 23.15 -13.62 16.28
C CYS A 207 23.13 -13.46 17.82
N ASN A 208 22.15 -12.72 18.36
CA ASN A 208 21.94 -12.46 19.79
C ASN A 208 20.79 -13.30 20.38
N ALA A 209 19.68 -13.49 19.66
CA ALA A 209 18.58 -14.35 20.09
C ALA A 209 18.73 -15.74 19.48
N GLY A 210 18.96 -16.75 20.32
CA GLY A 210 19.11 -18.13 19.89
C GLY A 210 17.94 -18.59 19.00
N GLY A 211 18.22 -18.84 17.72
CA GLY A 211 17.35 -19.58 16.81
C GLY A 211 16.08 -18.85 16.39
N SER A 212 16.22 -17.85 15.51
CA SER A 212 15.14 -17.49 14.60
C SER A 212 14.91 -18.61 13.58
N ASN A 213 13.78 -19.32 13.66
CA ASN A 213 13.44 -20.41 12.71
C ASN A 213 13.41 -19.89 11.26
N GLY A 214 14.06 -20.61 10.33
CA GLY A 214 13.93 -20.42 8.88
C GLY A 214 15.18 -19.95 8.13
N GLY A 215 16.20 -19.46 8.84
CA GLY A 215 17.46 -19.01 8.23
C GLY A 215 18.31 -20.17 7.68
N ALA A 216 19.07 -19.91 6.62
CA ALA A 216 20.00 -20.88 6.04
C ALA A 216 21.10 -21.31 7.04
N ASP A 217 21.63 -22.53 6.91
CA ASP A 217 22.69 -23.01 7.81
C ASP A 217 24.01 -22.25 7.63
N ASN A 218 24.28 -21.78 6.42
CA ASN A 218 25.51 -21.10 6.04
C ASN A 218 25.33 -20.30 4.74
N LEU A 219 26.35 -19.54 4.36
CA LEU A 219 26.34 -18.72 3.15
C LEU A 219 26.12 -19.53 1.85
N SER A 220 26.68 -20.73 1.72
CA SER A 220 26.50 -21.55 0.51
C SER A 220 25.04 -22.00 0.34
N THR A 221 24.41 -22.43 1.45
CA THR A 221 22.98 -22.76 1.48
C THR A 221 22.13 -21.55 1.09
N TYR A 222 22.45 -20.37 1.63
CA TYR A 222 21.79 -19.11 1.27
C TYR A 222 21.92 -18.78 -0.23
N GLN A 223 23.13 -18.89 -0.78
CA GLN A 223 23.39 -18.70 -2.20
C GLN A 223 22.57 -19.68 -3.07
N GLY A 224 22.38 -20.92 -2.60
CA GLY A 224 21.50 -21.91 -3.21
C GLY A 224 20.04 -21.44 -3.29
N TYR A 225 19.49 -20.90 -2.20
CA TYR A 225 18.14 -20.33 -2.18
C TYR A 225 18.01 -19.14 -3.13
N VAL A 226 18.95 -18.20 -3.08
CA VAL A 226 18.99 -17.05 -3.99
C VAL A 226 19.03 -17.50 -5.45
N ASN A 227 19.87 -18.48 -5.79
CA ASN A 227 19.96 -18.99 -7.16
C ASN A 227 18.67 -19.66 -7.62
N SER A 228 18.03 -20.45 -6.74
CA SER A 228 16.74 -21.07 -7.04
C SER A 228 15.67 -20.03 -7.39
N ILE A 229 15.52 -19.01 -6.54
CA ILE A 229 14.54 -17.92 -6.74
C ILE A 229 14.89 -17.13 -8.01
N TYR A 230 16.16 -16.75 -8.20
CA TYR A 230 16.65 -16.04 -9.37
C TYR A 230 16.33 -16.79 -10.67
N ASN A 231 16.58 -18.11 -10.70
CA ASN A 231 16.30 -18.95 -11.85
C ASN A 231 14.81 -19.09 -12.13
N THR A 232 13.96 -19.17 -11.10
CA THR A 232 12.51 -19.12 -11.27
C THR A 232 12.08 -17.80 -11.88
N ILE A 233 12.54 -16.65 -11.36
CA ILE A 233 12.18 -15.33 -11.87
C ILE A 233 12.57 -15.13 -13.35
N ASN A 234 13.69 -15.72 -13.80
CA ASN A 234 14.11 -15.64 -15.21
C ASN A 234 13.11 -16.31 -16.18
N GLN A 235 12.25 -17.20 -15.70
CA GLN A 235 11.19 -17.83 -16.50
C GLN A 235 9.99 -16.90 -16.73
N TYR A 236 9.93 -15.76 -16.02
CA TYR A 236 8.82 -14.81 -16.03
C TYR A 236 9.26 -13.40 -16.49
N PRO A 237 9.78 -13.26 -17.73
CA PRO A 237 10.36 -11.99 -18.20
C PRO A 237 9.34 -10.83 -18.28
N ASN A 238 8.04 -11.14 -18.29
CA ASN A 238 6.95 -10.16 -18.40
C ASN A 238 6.32 -9.79 -17.05
N SER A 239 6.65 -10.50 -15.96
CA SER A 239 6.19 -10.14 -14.62
C SER A 239 6.94 -8.90 -14.13
N ARG A 240 6.34 -8.11 -13.22
CA ARG A 240 7.03 -7.03 -12.52
C ARG A 240 7.21 -7.44 -11.06
N ILE A 241 8.45 -7.45 -10.60
CA ILE A 241 8.78 -7.98 -9.27
C ILE A 241 9.54 -6.93 -8.47
N VAL A 242 9.06 -6.64 -7.27
CA VAL A 242 9.81 -5.92 -6.24
C VAL A 242 10.41 -6.97 -5.31
N MET A 243 11.70 -6.88 -5.04
CA MET A 243 12.40 -7.77 -4.11
C MET A 243 12.97 -6.95 -2.94
N ILE A 244 12.42 -7.16 -1.75
CA ILE A 244 12.91 -6.56 -0.50
C ILE A 244 13.93 -7.52 0.12
N ILE A 245 15.11 -7.03 0.46
CA ILE A 245 16.25 -7.85 0.88
C ILE A 245 16.46 -7.79 2.39
N GLU A 246 16.23 -8.93 3.03
CA GLU A 246 16.66 -9.32 4.38
C GLU A 246 16.44 -8.25 5.46
N PRO A 247 15.17 -8.02 5.85
CA PRO A 247 14.82 -7.20 7.01
C PRO A 247 15.71 -7.46 8.23
N ASP A 248 15.91 -6.43 9.07
CA ASP A 248 16.72 -6.45 10.30
C ASP A 248 18.25 -6.56 10.10
N THR A 249 18.72 -7.10 8.98
CA THR A 249 20.15 -7.41 8.80
C THR A 249 21.03 -6.18 8.89
N ILE A 250 20.68 -5.09 8.19
CA ILE A 250 21.44 -3.84 8.25
C ILE A 250 21.38 -3.22 9.66
N GLY A 251 20.22 -3.27 10.32
CA GLY A 251 20.07 -2.81 11.71
C GLY A 251 21.07 -3.49 12.63
N ASN A 252 21.11 -4.82 12.58
CA ASN A 252 22.04 -5.64 13.35
C ASN A 252 23.50 -5.35 13.00
N LEU A 253 23.86 -5.26 11.71
CA LEU A 253 25.22 -4.94 11.28
C LEU A 253 25.73 -3.58 11.82
N VAL A 254 24.83 -2.62 12.02
CA VAL A 254 25.16 -1.28 12.51
C VAL A 254 25.24 -1.23 14.03
N THR A 255 24.32 -1.87 14.76
CA THR A 255 24.20 -1.67 16.22
C THR A 255 24.60 -2.85 17.09
N ALA A 256 24.75 -4.06 16.52
CA ALA A 256 25.14 -5.21 17.34
C ALA A 256 26.58 -5.04 17.85
N ASN A 257 26.72 -5.13 19.17
CA ASN A 257 27.96 -4.88 19.90
C ASN A 257 28.62 -6.16 20.45
N ASN A 258 27.98 -7.32 20.30
CA ASN A 258 28.49 -8.58 20.82
C ASN A 258 29.58 -9.17 19.91
N ALA A 259 30.71 -9.56 20.49
CA ALA A 259 31.82 -10.20 19.79
C ALA A 259 31.40 -11.50 19.07
N ASN A 260 30.40 -12.22 19.59
CA ASN A 260 29.86 -13.43 18.97
C ASN A 260 29.21 -13.18 17.60
N CYS A 261 28.73 -11.96 17.34
CA CYS A 261 28.13 -11.59 16.06
C CYS A 261 29.16 -11.24 14.99
N ARG A 262 30.45 -11.09 15.32
CA ARG A 262 31.44 -10.57 14.36
C ARG A 262 31.68 -11.48 13.14
N ASN A 263 31.74 -12.80 13.35
CA ASN A 263 31.85 -13.76 12.24
C ASN A 263 30.54 -13.83 11.42
N VAL A 264 29.40 -13.58 12.06
CA VAL A 264 28.09 -13.52 11.40
C VAL A 264 27.96 -12.23 10.57
N HIS A 265 28.55 -11.12 11.01
CA HIS A 265 28.49 -9.84 10.29
C HIS A 265 29.12 -9.91 8.91
N ASP A 266 30.32 -10.48 8.78
CA ASP A 266 30.98 -10.60 7.48
C ASP A 266 30.21 -11.53 6.55
N MET A 267 29.65 -12.63 7.09
CA MET A 267 28.78 -13.54 6.35
C MET A 267 27.51 -12.82 5.87
N HIS A 268 26.89 -12.00 6.70
CA HIS A 268 25.69 -11.22 6.36
C HIS A 268 25.97 -10.20 5.27
N LYS A 269 27.08 -9.45 5.34
CA LYS A 269 27.50 -8.55 4.27
C LYS A 269 27.68 -9.29 2.94
N GLN A 270 28.30 -10.48 2.97
CA GLN A 270 28.48 -11.32 1.79
C GLN A 270 27.14 -11.84 1.25
N ALA A 271 26.23 -12.26 2.12
CA ALA A 271 24.89 -12.71 1.76
C ALA A 271 24.08 -11.60 1.07
N LEU A 272 24.02 -10.40 1.67
CA LEU A 272 23.35 -9.23 1.09
C LEU A 272 23.94 -8.86 -0.27
N SER A 273 25.28 -8.79 -0.36
CA SER A 273 25.98 -8.50 -1.62
C SER A 273 25.66 -9.54 -2.70
N TYR A 274 25.58 -10.82 -2.33
CA TYR A 274 25.24 -11.91 -3.24
C TYR A 274 23.81 -11.80 -3.77
N ALA A 275 22.82 -11.60 -2.89
CA ALA A 275 21.43 -11.43 -3.29
C ALA A 275 21.27 -10.26 -4.27
N ILE A 276 21.90 -9.12 -3.98
CA ILE A 276 21.88 -7.94 -4.86
C ILE A 276 22.60 -8.23 -6.19
N SER A 277 23.71 -8.97 -6.17
CA SER A 277 24.43 -9.35 -7.41
C SER A 277 23.60 -10.20 -8.37
N LYS A 278 22.59 -10.90 -7.87
CA LYS A 278 21.65 -11.71 -8.65
C LYS A 278 20.43 -10.88 -9.03
N PHE A 279 19.57 -10.57 -8.06
CA PHE A 279 18.29 -9.90 -8.30
C PHE A 279 18.45 -8.50 -8.90
N GLY A 280 19.51 -7.78 -8.53
CA GLY A 280 19.81 -6.45 -9.05
C GLY A 280 20.29 -6.41 -10.51
N THR A 281 20.37 -7.56 -11.19
CA THR A 281 20.70 -7.64 -12.62
C THR A 281 19.51 -8.05 -13.49
N GLN A 282 18.39 -8.44 -12.88
CA GLN A 282 17.19 -8.88 -13.60
C GLN A 282 16.33 -7.66 -13.99
N LYS A 283 16.10 -7.49 -15.30
CA LYS A 283 15.35 -6.32 -15.83
C LYS A 283 13.90 -6.24 -15.33
N ASN A 284 13.32 -7.39 -15.02
CA ASN A 284 11.97 -7.56 -14.46
C ASN A 284 11.92 -7.47 -12.92
N VAL A 285 13.03 -7.13 -12.26
CA VAL A 285 13.12 -6.96 -10.79
C VAL A 285 13.54 -5.54 -10.41
N ARG A 286 12.97 -5.01 -9.33
CA ARG A 286 13.45 -3.80 -8.63
C ARG A 286 13.74 -4.14 -7.18
N VAL A 287 14.99 -3.97 -6.78
CA VAL A 287 15.48 -4.38 -5.47
C VAL A 287 15.44 -3.22 -4.47
N TYR A 288 14.91 -3.47 -3.28
CA TYR A 288 14.99 -2.56 -2.14
C TYR A 288 15.77 -3.25 -1.01
N LEU A 289 16.86 -2.65 -0.56
CA LEU A 289 17.62 -3.17 0.57
C LEU A 289 17.00 -2.66 1.87
N ASP A 290 16.71 -3.55 2.83
CA ASP A 290 16.16 -3.10 4.10
C ASP A 290 17.18 -2.34 4.94
N ALA A 291 16.74 -1.24 5.54
CA ALA A 291 17.56 -0.44 6.46
C ALA A 291 16.79 -0.10 7.75
N ALA A 292 16.11 -1.10 8.31
CA ALA A 292 15.41 -1.00 9.59
C ALA A 292 14.41 0.17 9.62
N HIS A 293 14.48 1.04 10.63
CA HIS A 293 13.58 2.19 10.78
C HIS A 293 14.27 3.34 11.52
N GLY A 294 13.64 4.52 11.51
CA GLY A 294 14.19 5.76 12.07
C GLY A 294 14.49 5.67 13.56
N GLY A 295 13.58 5.08 14.35
CA GLY A 295 13.79 4.83 15.79
C GLY A 295 15.01 3.95 16.12
N TRP A 296 15.55 3.20 15.14
CA TRP A 296 16.74 2.37 15.32
C TRP A 296 17.99 3.05 14.73
N LEU A 297 17.93 3.50 13.48
CA LEU A 297 19.12 3.87 12.71
C LEU A 297 19.23 5.36 12.36
N ASN A 298 18.26 6.21 12.67
CA ASN A 298 18.33 7.62 12.28
C ASN A 298 19.53 8.35 12.92
N SER A 299 19.85 8.06 14.18
CA SER A 299 21.04 8.61 14.85
C SER A 299 22.37 8.04 14.34
N SER A 300 22.31 6.97 13.54
CA SER A 300 23.46 6.24 13.01
C SER A 300 23.51 6.26 11.48
N ALA A 301 22.81 7.21 10.83
CA ALA A 301 22.64 7.26 9.37
C ALA A 301 23.96 7.22 8.59
N ASP A 302 25.01 7.87 9.09
CA ASP A 302 26.35 7.83 8.50
C ASP A 302 26.98 6.43 8.53
N ARG A 303 26.83 5.71 9.65
CA ARG A 303 27.32 4.33 9.77
C ARG A 303 26.49 3.38 8.92
N THR A 304 25.17 3.56 8.89
CA THR A 304 24.26 2.81 8.01
C THR A 304 24.64 2.97 6.55
N ALA A 305 24.88 4.22 6.10
CA ALA A 305 25.30 4.51 4.74
C ALA A 305 26.68 3.91 4.40
N GLU A 306 27.61 3.87 5.36
CA GLU A 306 28.92 3.20 5.18
C GLU A 306 28.76 1.69 4.92
N VAL A 307 27.94 1.01 5.72
CA VAL A 307 27.67 -0.43 5.56
C VAL A 307 26.98 -0.71 4.23
N ILE A 308 25.98 0.09 3.85
CA ILE A 308 25.27 -0.05 2.57
C ILE A 308 26.23 0.17 1.39
N ALA A 309 27.07 1.21 1.43
CA ALA A 309 28.03 1.49 0.37
C ALA A 309 29.05 0.34 0.18
N GLU A 310 29.50 -0.27 1.28
CA GLU A 310 30.37 -1.46 1.24
C GLU A 310 29.67 -2.66 0.58
N ILE A 311 28.43 -2.95 0.97
CA ILE A 311 27.64 -4.04 0.38
C ILE A 311 27.44 -3.82 -1.12
N LEU A 312 27.05 -2.62 -1.53
CA LEU A 312 26.83 -2.30 -2.95
C LEU A 312 28.12 -2.37 -3.78
N ARG A 313 29.27 -1.99 -3.21
CA ARG A 313 30.58 -2.15 -3.86
C ARG A 313 30.91 -3.62 -4.13
N ASN A 314 30.46 -4.52 -3.26
CA ASN A 314 30.72 -5.95 -3.37
C ASN A 314 29.63 -6.71 -4.15
N ALA A 315 28.57 -6.05 -4.61
CA ALA A 315 27.44 -6.66 -5.31
C ALA A 315 27.65 -6.84 -6.84
N GLY A 316 28.89 -6.68 -7.33
CA GLY A 316 29.22 -6.80 -8.75
C GLY A 316 28.40 -5.84 -9.63
N ASN A 317 27.72 -6.37 -10.65
CA ASN A 317 26.89 -5.57 -11.56
C ASN A 317 25.50 -5.25 -11.00
N GLY A 318 25.12 -5.83 -9.85
CA GLY A 318 23.82 -5.59 -9.24
C GLY A 318 23.56 -4.10 -8.96
N LYS A 319 22.31 -3.68 -9.11
CA LYS A 319 21.83 -2.35 -8.74
C LYS A 319 20.58 -2.50 -7.90
N ILE A 320 20.42 -1.62 -6.92
CA ILE A 320 19.19 -1.48 -6.15
C ILE A 320 18.42 -0.26 -6.66
N ARG A 321 17.10 -0.31 -6.58
CA ARG A 321 16.23 0.85 -6.77
C ARG A 321 16.30 1.77 -5.55
N GLY A 322 16.37 1.18 -4.36
CA GLY A 322 16.22 1.96 -3.15
C GLY A 322 16.33 1.15 -1.86
N ILE A 323 15.74 1.72 -0.82
CA ILE A 323 15.78 1.22 0.56
C ILE A 323 14.36 0.95 1.05
N SER A 324 14.15 -0.15 1.77
CA SER A 324 12.91 -0.37 2.55
C SER A 324 13.13 0.01 4.01
N THR A 325 12.08 0.54 4.64
CA THR A 325 12.11 0.94 6.05
C THR A 325 10.80 0.60 6.74
N ASN A 326 10.81 0.64 8.07
CA ASN A 326 9.68 0.37 8.94
C ASN A 326 9.14 -1.07 8.85
N VAL A 327 9.84 -1.97 8.15
CA VAL A 327 9.40 -3.36 7.94
C VAL A 327 9.14 -4.03 9.28
N SER A 328 7.92 -4.53 9.47
CA SER A 328 7.46 -5.13 10.73
C SER A 328 7.50 -4.20 11.94
N ASN A 329 7.56 -2.88 11.76
CA ASN A 329 7.56 -1.90 12.85
C ASN A 329 6.33 -0.98 12.76
N TYR A 330 6.32 0.06 13.58
CA TYR A 330 5.14 0.86 13.88
C TYR A 330 5.41 2.37 13.77
N GLN A 331 6.55 2.78 13.21
CA GLN A 331 6.93 4.19 13.17
C GLN A 331 5.98 4.98 12.27
N PRO A 332 5.62 6.22 12.66
CA PRO A 332 4.86 7.11 11.79
C PRO A 332 5.60 7.41 10.49
N VAL A 333 4.87 7.50 9.37
CA VAL A 333 5.45 7.86 8.06
C VAL A 333 6.25 9.17 8.13
N TYR A 334 5.76 10.15 8.90
CA TYR A 334 6.43 11.45 9.03
C TYR A 334 7.87 11.33 9.56
N SER A 335 8.07 10.58 10.64
CA SER A 335 9.41 10.34 11.20
C SER A 335 10.26 9.41 10.33
N GLU A 336 9.64 8.43 9.67
CA GLU A 336 10.37 7.59 8.71
C GLU A 336 10.87 8.41 7.51
N TYR A 337 10.07 9.36 7.01
CA TYR A 337 10.52 10.21 5.91
C TYR A 337 11.67 11.14 6.31
N GLN A 338 11.69 11.64 7.56
CA GLN A 338 12.86 12.33 8.10
C GLN A 338 14.11 11.44 8.13
N TYR A 339 13.93 10.16 8.50
CA TYR A 339 15.00 9.18 8.42
C TYR A 339 15.44 8.93 6.96
N HIS A 340 14.53 8.84 5.99
CA HIS A 340 14.86 8.69 4.57
C HIS A 340 15.71 9.87 4.08
N GLN A 341 15.34 11.10 4.43
CA GLN A 341 16.10 12.30 4.07
C GLN A 341 17.52 12.28 4.67
N ASN A 342 17.64 11.89 5.94
CA ASN A 342 18.92 11.81 6.61
C ASN A 342 19.82 10.72 6.01
N LEU A 343 19.29 9.50 5.84
CA LEU A 343 20.00 8.38 5.25
C LEU A 343 20.36 8.65 3.78
N ASN A 344 19.47 9.25 2.99
CA ASN A 344 19.78 9.62 1.60
C ASN A 344 20.96 10.58 1.53
N ARG A 345 21.00 11.61 2.39
CA ARG A 345 22.14 12.55 2.45
C ARG A 345 23.44 11.81 2.80
N ALA A 346 23.41 10.89 3.76
CA ALA A 346 24.57 10.10 4.16
C ALA A 346 25.03 9.10 3.08
N LEU A 347 24.10 8.55 2.28
CA LEU A 347 24.39 7.69 1.13
C LEU A 347 25.03 8.50 0.00
N GLU A 348 24.47 9.68 -0.31
CA GLU A 348 24.99 10.57 -1.35
C GLU A 348 26.42 11.03 -1.06
N SER A 349 26.75 11.34 0.19
CA SER A 349 28.11 11.72 0.60
C SER A 349 29.12 10.58 0.45
N ARG A 350 28.65 9.33 0.28
CA ARG A 350 29.45 8.12 0.04
C ARG A 350 29.35 7.62 -1.40
N GLY A 351 28.80 8.43 -2.30
CA GLY A 351 28.70 8.12 -3.73
C GLY A 351 27.53 7.20 -4.12
N VAL A 352 26.65 6.84 -3.19
CA VAL A 352 25.41 6.09 -3.47
C VAL A 352 24.29 7.11 -3.72
N ARG A 353 23.97 7.35 -5.00
CA ARG A 353 23.04 8.42 -5.42
C ARG A 353 21.73 7.87 -5.98
N GLY A 354 20.69 8.70 -5.97
CA GLY A 354 19.41 8.43 -6.65
C GLY A 354 18.57 7.33 -6.00
N MET A 355 18.83 7.01 -4.73
CA MET A 355 18.05 6.03 -3.99
C MET A 355 16.63 6.55 -3.76
N LYS A 356 15.67 5.64 -3.92
CA LYS A 356 14.29 5.83 -3.50
C LYS A 356 13.99 5.02 -2.25
N PHE A 357 12.84 5.26 -1.65
CA PHE A 357 12.43 4.61 -0.43
C PHE A 357 11.04 4.00 -0.57
N ILE A 358 10.82 2.90 0.13
CA ILE A 358 9.48 2.41 0.46
C ILE A 358 9.38 2.29 1.98
N VAL A 359 8.17 2.47 2.49
CA VAL A 359 7.90 2.41 3.92
C VAL A 359 6.76 1.43 4.19
N ASP A 360 6.99 0.52 5.14
CA ASP A 360 5.93 -0.36 5.62
C ASP A 360 4.86 0.45 6.36
N THR A 361 3.61 0.30 5.94
CA THR A 361 2.43 0.96 6.51
C THR A 361 1.40 -0.03 7.04
N SER A 362 1.78 -1.32 7.14
CA SER A 362 0.87 -2.38 7.58
C SER A 362 0.30 -2.17 8.99
N ARG A 363 1.07 -1.57 9.92
CA ARG A 363 0.71 -1.49 11.35
C ARG A 363 0.95 -0.12 12.00
N ASN A 364 1.21 0.92 11.23
CA ASN A 364 1.60 2.24 11.74
C ASN A 364 0.48 3.31 11.71
N GLY A 365 -0.80 2.90 11.71
CA GLY A 365 -1.93 3.85 11.75
C GLY A 365 -1.99 4.64 13.06
N ARG A 366 -1.34 4.14 14.13
CA ARG A 366 -1.23 4.77 15.44
C ARG A 366 0.24 4.87 15.83
N ASN A 367 0.59 5.96 16.54
CA ASN A 367 1.93 6.11 17.08
C ASN A 367 2.21 4.99 18.10
N PRO A 368 3.43 4.42 18.11
CA PRO A 368 3.76 3.36 19.04
C PRO A 368 3.85 3.89 20.48
N SER A 369 3.42 3.09 21.46
CA SER A 369 3.51 3.43 22.88
C SER A 369 4.93 3.35 23.43
N SER A 370 5.78 2.54 22.80
CA SER A 370 7.18 2.32 23.20
C SER A 370 7.99 1.76 22.03
N ALA A 371 9.22 1.30 22.31
CA ALA A 371 10.06 0.58 21.36
C ALA A 371 9.76 -0.93 21.27
N THR A 372 8.71 -1.44 21.94
CA THR A 372 8.27 -2.84 21.83
C THR A 372 7.97 -3.18 20.37
N TRP A 373 8.72 -4.14 19.82
CA TRP A 373 8.56 -4.60 18.43
C TRP A 373 7.55 -5.74 18.30
N CYS A 374 7.46 -6.60 19.32
CA CYS A 374 6.67 -7.83 19.26
C CYS A 374 5.20 -7.56 19.59
N ASN A 375 4.31 -7.77 18.62
CA ASN A 375 2.85 -7.75 18.77
C ASN A 375 2.31 -6.54 19.56
N LEU A 376 2.74 -5.33 19.18
CA LEU A 376 2.45 -4.10 19.92
C LEU A 376 0.94 -3.83 20.06
N LYS A 377 0.44 -3.75 21.30
CA LYS A 377 -0.94 -3.33 21.62
C LYS A 377 -1.19 -1.91 21.15
N GLY A 378 -2.41 -1.64 20.70
CA GLY A 378 -2.82 -0.31 20.25
C GLY A 378 -2.32 0.06 18.84
N ALA A 379 -1.56 -0.82 18.18
CA ALA A 379 -1.28 -0.69 16.76
C ALA A 379 -2.58 -0.70 15.94
N GLY A 380 -2.55 -0.09 14.77
CA GLY A 380 -3.65 -0.01 13.82
C GLY A 380 -3.16 -0.11 12.39
N LEU A 381 -4.00 -0.64 11.48
CA LEU A 381 -3.69 -0.63 10.04
C LEU A 381 -3.40 0.80 9.58
N GLY A 382 -2.28 1.00 8.90
CA GLY A 382 -1.88 2.32 8.40
C GLY A 382 -2.50 2.66 7.04
N ALA A 383 -1.88 3.64 6.36
CA ALA A 383 -2.23 3.99 4.99
C ALA A 383 -2.22 2.74 4.08
N ARG A 384 -3.12 2.71 3.09
CA ARG A 384 -3.14 1.62 2.12
C ARG A 384 -1.93 1.72 1.18
N PRO A 385 -1.47 0.61 0.60
CA PRO A 385 -0.39 0.66 -0.37
C PRO A 385 -0.71 1.59 -1.54
N GLN A 386 0.21 2.50 -1.84
CA GLN A 386 0.01 3.54 -2.86
C GLN A 386 1.38 4.01 -3.37
N ALA A 387 1.53 4.13 -4.68
CA ALA A 387 2.71 4.71 -5.31
C ALA A 387 2.68 6.24 -5.29
N ASN A 388 3.85 6.85 -5.14
CA ASN A 388 4.05 8.30 -5.09
C ASN A 388 3.01 9.02 -4.20
N PRO A 389 2.84 8.59 -2.93
CA PRO A 389 1.66 8.92 -2.14
C PRO A 389 1.60 10.39 -1.69
N ASP A 390 2.71 11.11 -1.70
CA ASP A 390 2.77 12.52 -1.32
C ASP A 390 3.83 13.25 -2.17
N PRO A 391 3.47 14.29 -2.95
CA PRO A 391 4.41 15.08 -3.74
C PRO A 391 5.47 15.81 -2.89
N ASN A 392 5.20 16.07 -1.61
CA ASN A 392 6.17 16.62 -0.66
C ASN A 392 7.18 15.57 -0.17
N MET A 393 6.95 14.29 -0.50
CA MET A 393 7.84 13.18 -0.18
C MET A 393 8.50 12.57 -1.43
N PRO A 394 9.23 13.34 -2.27
CA PRO A 394 9.71 12.87 -3.58
C PRO A 394 10.76 11.75 -3.52
N LEU A 395 11.34 11.45 -2.35
CA LEU A 395 12.21 10.28 -2.17
C LEU A 395 11.43 8.98 -1.99
N LEU A 396 10.14 9.06 -1.66
CA LEU A 396 9.30 7.91 -1.34
C LEU A 396 8.56 7.42 -2.60
N ASP A 397 8.91 6.22 -3.06
CA ASP A 397 8.25 5.58 -4.20
C ASP A 397 6.87 5.03 -3.84
N ALA A 398 6.68 4.50 -2.62
CA ALA A 398 5.40 3.93 -2.20
C ALA A 398 5.23 3.74 -0.68
N TYR A 399 3.97 3.79 -0.25
CA TYR A 399 3.50 3.03 0.91
C TYR A 399 3.30 1.57 0.50
N VAL A 400 3.75 0.64 1.34
CA VAL A 400 3.63 -0.81 1.08
C VAL A 400 3.22 -1.51 2.37
N TRP A 401 2.40 -2.55 2.29
CA TRP A 401 2.19 -3.46 3.42
C TRP A 401 3.18 -4.62 3.29
N ILE A 402 4.30 -4.50 4.00
CA ILE A 402 5.42 -5.44 3.88
C ILE A 402 5.23 -6.57 4.89
N LYS A 403 5.16 -6.26 6.20
CA LYS A 403 4.69 -7.22 7.19
C LYS A 403 3.22 -7.55 6.92
N THR A 404 2.87 -8.83 6.96
CA THR A 404 1.48 -9.29 6.86
C THR A 404 0.70 -8.86 8.12
N PRO A 405 -0.26 -7.93 8.03
CA PRO A 405 -0.98 -7.46 9.21
C PRO A 405 -1.93 -8.54 9.71
N GLY A 406 -1.68 -9.02 10.94
CA GLY A 406 -2.41 -10.12 11.56
C GLY A 406 -1.58 -11.39 11.72
N GLU A 407 -0.45 -11.55 11.02
CA GLU A 407 0.52 -12.59 11.38
C GLU A 407 1.30 -12.17 12.64
N SER A 408 1.42 -13.10 13.60
CA SER A 408 2.20 -12.91 14.82
C SER A 408 3.66 -12.57 14.51
N ASP A 409 4.26 -11.68 15.29
CA ASP A 409 5.71 -11.41 15.22
C ASP A 409 6.51 -12.56 15.83
N SER A 410 6.04 -13.08 16.96
CA SER A 410 6.58 -14.25 17.66
C SER A 410 5.60 -14.70 18.75
N ALA A 411 5.75 -15.95 19.21
CA ALA A 411 4.92 -16.45 20.29
C ALA A 411 5.23 -15.71 21.60
N SER A 412 4.20 -15.42 22.41
CA SER A 412 4.40 -14.75 23.72
C SER A 412 5.35 -15.54 24.65
N SER A 413 5.44 -16.85 24.48
CA SER A 413 6.36 -17.71 25.25
C SER A 413 7.79 -17.75 24.70
N ALA A 414 8.02 -17.40 23.44
CA ALA A 414 9.30 -17.62 22.76
C ALA A 414 10.36 -16.59 23.11
N ASP A 415 9.99 -15.33 23.31
CA ASP A 415 10.91 -14.24 23.63
C ASP A 415 10.37 -13.39 24.81
N PRO A 416 11.18 -13.04 25.82
CA PRO A 416 10.78 -12.14 26.90
C PRO A 416 10.22 -10.79 26.44
N VAL A 417 10.72 -10.22 25.34
CA VAL A 417 10.23 -8.94 24.80
C VAL A 417 8.77 -9.08 24.32
N CYS A 418 8.37 -10.27 23.86
CA CYS A 418 6.97 -10.56 23.55
C CYS A 418 6.05 -10.63 24.77
N ARG A 419 6.59 -10.52 25.99
CA ARG A 419 5.84 -10.39 27.25
C ARG A 419 5.92 -8.99 27.86
N ASN A 420 6.44 -8.01 27.12
CA ASN A 420 6.33 -6.61 27.53
C ASN A 420 4.87 -6.24 27.81
N SER A 421 4.65 -5.29 28.71
CA SER A 421 3.29 -4.88 29.14
C SER A 421 2.39 -4.45 27.98
N ASP A 422 3.00 -3.87 26.94
CA ASP A 422 2.36 -3.39 25.72
C ASP A 422 2.48 -4.38 24.55
N SER A 423 2.86 -5.65 24.77
CA SER A 423 2.73 -6.73 23.80
C SER A 423 1.42 -7.50 24.01
N LEU A 424 0.65 -7.74 22.94
CA LEU A 424 -0.57 -8.53 22.99
C LEU A 424 -0.23 -10.01 23.27
N GLN A 425 -0.79 -10.55 24.35
CA GLN A 425 -0.50 -11.90 24.83
C GLN A 425 -1.39 -12.94 24.16
N GLY A 426 -1.01 -14.22 24.25
CA GLY A 426 -1.69 -15.30 23.54
C GLY A 426 -1.27 -15.40 22.08
N ALA A 427 -0.17 -14.74 21.71
CA ALA A 427 0.34 -14.74 20.35
C ALA A 427 0.84 -16.13 19.95
N PRO A 428 0.45 -16.66 18.76
CA PRO A 428 0.97 -17.89 18.22
C PRO A 428 2.41 -17.72 17.71
N ALA A 429 3.00 -18.78 17.17
CA ALA A 429 4.34 -18.74 16.57
C ALA A 429 4.46 -17.65 15.48
N ALA A 430 5.68 -17.14 15.28
CA ALA A 430 5.96 -16.15 14.25
C ALA A 430 5.41 -16.58 12.88
N GLY A 431 4.75 -15.66 12.17
CA GLY A 431 4.12 -15.93 10.87
C GLY A 431 2.80 -16.69 10.93
N SER A 432 2.36 -17.17 12.10
CA SER A 432 1.03 -17.76 12.25
C SER A 432 -0.02 -16.66 12.43
N TRP A 433 -1.22 -16.89 11.90
CA TRP A 433 -2.33 -15.94 12.01
C TRP A 433 -2.77 -15.72 13.46
N PHE A 434 -2.76 -14.46 13.89
CA PHE A 434 -3.18 -14.02 15.23
C PHE A 434 -4.45 -13.18 15.10
N HIS A 435 -5.60 -13.87 15.14
CA HIS A 435 -6.92 -13.26 14.93
C HIS A 435 -7.18 -12.04 15.84
N ASP A 436 -6.94 -12.15 17.14
CA ASP A 436 -7.23 -11.06 18.08
C ASP A 436 -6.39 -9.81 17.78
N TYR A 437 -5.15 -10.02 17.33
CA TYR A 437 -4.29 -8.93 16.87
C TYR A 437 -4.80 -8.30 15.57
N PHE A 438 -5.26 -9.11 14.61
CA PHE A 438 -5.88 -8.62 13.38
C PHE A 438 -7.13 -7.77 13.67
N VAL A 439 -7.99 -8.21 14.60
CA VAL A 439 -9.18 -7.45 15.02
C VAL A 439 -8.78 -6.11 15.62
N MET A 440 -7.80 -6.10 16.54
CA MET A 440 -7.28 -4.86 17.11
C MET A 440 -6.72 -3.90 16.05
N LEU A 441 -5.96 -4.43 15.08
CA LEU A 441 -5.45 -3.63 13.96
C LEU A 441 -6.58 -2.99 13.14
N LEU A 442 -7.67 -3.73 12.92
CA LEU A 442 -8.84 -3.30 12.14
C LEU A 442 -9.65 -2.21 12.86
N GLU A 443 -9.83 -2.34 14.17
CA GLU A 443 -10.49 -1.34 15.01
C GLU A 443 -9.70 -0.04 15.07
N ASN A 444 -8.37 -0.15 15.17
CA ASN A 444 -7.48 0.99 15.30
C ASN A 444 -7.01 1.57 13.96
N ALA A 445 -7.53 1.06 12.83
CA ALA A 445 -7.12 1.47 11.50
C ALA A 445 -7.19 3.00 11.30
N ASN A 446 -6.16 3.54 10.67
CA ASN A 446 -6.04 4.94 10.32
C ASN A 446 -5.23 5.10 9.03
N PRO A 447 -5.86 5.46 7.90
CA PRO A 447 -7.29 5.79 7.77
C PRO A 447 -8.23 4.59 8.04
N PRO A 448 -9.46 4.82 8.57
CA PRO A 448 -10.48 3.79 8.77
C PRO A 448 -10.85 3.02 7.48
N PHE A 449 -11.53 1.89 7.62
CA PHE A 449 -12.05 1.03 6.53
C PHE A 449 -13.57 1.12 6.39
#